data_AF-A0A1H9U459-F1
#
_entry.id   AF-A0A1H9U459-F1
#
_cell.length_a   1.000
_cell.length_b   1.000
_cell.length_c   1.000
_cell.angle_alpha   90.00
_cell.angle_beta   90.00
_cell.angle_gamma   90.00
#
_symmetry.space_group_name_H-M   'P 1'
#
loop_
_entity.id
_entity.type
_entity.pdbx_description
1 polymer ?
#
loop_
_entity_poly.entity_id
_entity_poly.type
_entity_poly.pdbx_seq_one_letter_code
_entity_poly.pdbx_strand_id
1 'polypeptide(L)'
;MSASSDSAAKPRRAAVYRLWDSEGNLLYIGSAYDPDHRCQAHRQQPWWPAVTRRTEEWHAGRRNAYIAELEAIAKERPTHNLMGTLEYQTPSTEKVQRRNELAPLRGRLTREADLLAARVTRESRAAGASSYEAERAGKLAAIDFLEDTGLFDGAVKWRRRQVAYDARRHEEEQRDDS
;
A
#
# COMPACT_ATOMS: atom_id res chain seq x y z
N MET A 1 -2.45 30.97 30.16
CA MET A 1 -1.74 30.39 29.01
C MET A 1 -2.14 28.92 28.91
N SER A 2 -3.19 28.63 28.15
CA SER A 2 -3.64 27.25 27.91
C SER A 2 -3.10 26.82 26.56
N ALA A 3 -2.24 25.81 26.54
CA ALA A 3 -1.76 25.19 25.31
C ALA A 3 -2.89 24.31 24.74
N SER A 4 -3.39 24.69 23.57
CA SER A 4 -4.36 23.91 22.80
C SER A 4 -3.69 22.66 22.25
N SER A 5 -4.08 21.52 22.81
CA SER A 5 -4.31 20.22 22.16
C SER A 5 -3.80 20.08 20.72
N ASP A 6 -2.66 19.41 20.56
CA ASP A 6 -2.26 18.82 19.28
C ASP A 6 -3.21 17.65 18.96
N SER A 7 -4.09 17.87 17.97
CA SER A 7 -5.10 16.90 17.54
C SER A 7 -4.41 15.72 16.83
N ALA A 8 -4.21 14.62 17.54
CA ALA A 8 -3.90 13.31 16.94
C ALA A 8 -4.92 13.02 15.82
N ALA A 9 -4.48 13.08 14.57
CA ALA A 9 -5.33 12.88 13.40
C ALA A 9 -6.07 11.54 13.52
N LYS A 10 -7.41 11.58 13.57
CA LYS A 10 -8.24 10.37 13.64
C LYS A 10 -7.90 9.47 12.45
N PRO A 11 -7.66 8.15 12.65
CA PRO A 11 -7.31 7.26 11.57
C PRO A 11 -8.42 7.25 10.51
N ARG A 12 -8.04 7.40 9.24
CA ARG A 12 -8.97 7.40 8.10
C ARG A 12 -9.83 6.13 8.16
N ARG A 13 -11.15 6.29 8.26
CA ARG A 13 -12.10 5.17 8.33
C ARG A 13 -12.20 4.46 6.99
N ALA A 14 -12.48 3.15 7.03
CA ALA A 14 -12.75 2.32 5.87
C ALA A 14 -14.04 1.54 6.10
N ALA A 15 -14.81 1.31 5.03
CA ALA A 15 -16.07 0.60 5.10
C ALA A 15 -15.93 -0.84 4.58
N VAL A 16 -16.63 -1.78 5.21
CA VAL A 16 -17.01 -3.06 4.63
C VAL A 16 -18.37 -2.86 3.99
N TYR A 17 -18.47 -3.11 2.69
CA TYR A 17 -19.71 -2.97 1.94
C TYR A 17 -20.19 -4.33 1.44
N ARG A 18 -21.51 -4.50 1.40
CA ARG A 18 -22.20 -5.70 0.94
C ARG A 18 -23.12 -5.36 -0.22
N LEU A 19 -23.08 -6.15 -1.27
CA LEU A 19 -23.90 -5.99 -2.47
C LEU A 19 -24.92 -7.12 -2.55
N TRP A 20 -26.17 -6.77 -2.79
CA TRP A 20 -27.30 -7.69 -2.76
C TRP A 20 -28.10 -7.59 -4.06
N ASP A 21 -28.72 -8.69 -4.46
CA ASP A 21 -29.71 -8.68 -5.54
C ASP A 21 -31.12 -8.33 -5.06
N SER A 22 -32.09 -8.30 -6.00
CA SER A 22 -33.51 -8.02 -5.72
C SER A 22 -34.18 -9.09 -4.85
N GLU A 23 -33.67 -10.32 -4.85
CA GLU A 23 -34.19 -11.44 -4.07
C GLU A 23 -33.61 -11.47 -2.65
N GLY A 24 -32.63 -10.61 -2.37
CA GLY A 24 -31.95 -10.54 -1.08
C GLY A 24 -30.77 -11.49 -0.95
N ASN A 25 -30.31 -12.09 -2.05
CA ASN A 25 -29.09 -12.89 -2.04
C ASN A 25 -27.86 -11.99 -1.94
N LEU A 26 -26.88 -12.43 -1.15
CA LEU A 26 -25.63 -11.71 -0.98
C LEU A 26 -24.67 -12.03 -2.13
N LEU A 27 -24.44 -11.05 -3.00
CA LEU A 27 -23.63 -11.21 -4.20
C LEU A 27 -22.13 -11.04 -3.89
N TYR A 28 -21.78 -10.01 -3.12
CA TYR A 28 -20.38 -9.63 -2.92
C TYR A 28 -20.17 -8.86 -1.62
N ILE A 29 -19.01 -9.08 -0.98
CA ILE A 29 -18.52 -8.31 0.16
C ILE A 29 -17.14 -7.74 -0.19
N GLY A 30 -16.92 -6.46 0.10
CA GLY A 30 -15.63 -5.80 -0.12
C GLY A 30 -15.28 -4.79 0.97
N SER A 31 -14.01 -4.41 1.11
CA SER A 31 -13.61 -3.25 1.94
C SER A 31 -12.91 -2.14 1.16
N ALA A 32 -13.18 -0.88 1.51
CA ALA A 32 -12.56 0.28 0.87
C ALA A 32 -12.55 1.54 1.75
N TYR A 33 -11.61 2.44 1.51
CA TYR A 33 -11.68 3.82 2.02
C TYR A 33 -12.74 4.68 1.32
N ASP A 34 -13.11 4.28 0.11
CA ASP A 34 -14.11 4.92 -0.74
C ASP A 34 -14.89 3.81 -1.46
N PRO A 35 -16.00 3.35 -0.85
CA PRO A 35 -16.84 2.30 -1.42
C PRO A 35 -17.45 2.68 -2.78
N ASP A 36 -17.73 3.97 -3.01
CA ASP A 36 -18.31 4.44 -4.27
C ASP A 36 -17.34 4.29 -5.42
N HIS A 37 -16.13 4.82 -5.26
CA HIS A 37 -15.07 4.63 -6.25
C HIS A 37 -14.76 3.15 -6.45
N ARG A 38 -14.73 2.35 -5.37
CA ARG A 38 -14.50 0.90 -5.48
C ARG A 38 -15.61 0.18 -6.25
N CYS A 39 -16.86 0.58 -6.06
CA CYS A 39 -18.01 0.02 -6.76
C CYS A 39 -17.97 0.30 -8.28
N GLN A 40 -17.39 1.43 -8.72
CA GLN A 40 -17.25 1.71 -10.15
C GLN A 40 -16.42 0.64 -10.87
N ALA A 41 -15.37 0.11 -10.23
CA ALA A 41 -14.57 -0.98 -10.79
C ALA A 41 -15.38 -2.29 -10.90
N HIS A 42 -16.33 -2.52 -9.98
CA HIS A 42 -17.20 -3.68 -10.01
C HIS A 42 -18.27 -3.62 -11.10
N ARG A 43 -18.59 -2.43 -11.64
CA ARG A 43 -19.55 -2.27 -12.75
C ARG A 43 -19.18 -3.05 -14.01
N GLN A 44 -17.92 -3.44 -14.15
CA GLN A 44 -17.42 -4.24 -15.26
C GLN A 44 -17.60 -5.75 -15.05
N GLN A 45 -18.03 -6.19 -13.86
CA GLN A 45 -18.21 -7.60 -13.56
C GLN A 45 -19.52 -8.13 -14.14
N PRO A 46 -19.55 -9.37 -14.67
CA PRO A 46 -20.75 -9.94 -15.27
C PRO A 46 -21.98 -10.00 -14.36
N TRP A 47 -21.76 -10.10 -13.04
CA TRP A 47 -22.82 -10.16 -12.03
C TRP A 47 -23.32 -8.79 -11.57
N TRP A 48 -22.64 -7.69 -11.93
CA TRP A 48 -23.01 -6.36 -11.48
C TRP A 48 -24.46 -5.95 -11.81
N PRO A 49 -25.01 -6.28 -13.01
CA PRO A 49 -26.39 -5.94 -13.34
C PRO A 49 -27.43 -6.49 -12.36
N ALA A 50 -27.10 -7.53 -11.58
CA ALA A 50 -27.99 -8.09 -10.57
C ALA A 50 -28.00 -7.29 -9.25
N VAL A 51 -27.04 -6.39 -9.02
CA VAL A 51 -26.93 -5.62 -7.78
C VAL A 51 -28.06 -4.58 -7.70
N THR A 52 -28.90 -4.67 -6.67
CA THR A 52 -30.01 -3.72 -6.44
C THR A 52 -29.85 -2.93 -5.13
N ARG A 53 -29.06 -3.45 -4.18
CA ARG A 53 -28.88 -2.82 -2.88
C ARG A 53 -27.43 -2.95 -2.40
N ARG A 54 -26.94 -1.88 -1.76
CA ARG A 54 -25.66 -1.86 -1.04
C ARG A 54 -25.88 -1.48 0.41
N THR A 55 -25.16 -2.13 1.33
CA THR A 55 -25.04 -1.70 2.73
C THR A 55 -23.58 -1.52 3.11
N GLU A 56 -23.31 -0.66 4.10
CA GLU A 56 -21.96 -0.29 4.50
C GLU A 56 -21.81 -0.28 6.03
N GLU A 57 -20.69 -0.82 6.49
CA GLU A 57 -20.28 -0.84 7.89
C GLU A 57 -18.90 -0.20 8.02
N TRP A 58 -18.78 0.87 8.80
CA TRP A 58 -17.57 1.71 8.83
C TRP A 58 -16.68 1.45 10.05
N HIS A 59 -15.45 1.00 9.80
CA HIS A 59 -14.44 0.66 10.81
C HIS A 59 -13.35 1.73 10.96
N ALA A 60 -12.67 1.72 12.11
CA ALA A 60 -11.48 2.53 12.35
C ALA A 60 -10.29 1.96 11.57
N GLY A 61 -9.93 2.58 10.44
CA GLY A 61 -8.79 2.15 9.63
C GLY A 61 -9.06 0.96 8.72
N ARG A 62 -8.20 0.85 7.69
CA ARG A 62 -8.27 -0.22 6.69
C ARG A 62 -8.02 -1.61 7.26
N ARG A 63 -7.14 -1.76 8.26
CA ARG A 63 -6.82 -3.07 8.84
C ARG A 63 -8.06 -3.71 9.46
N ASN A 64 -8.83 -2.94 10.24
CA ASN A 64 -10.03 -3.43 10.89
C ASN A 64 -11.13 -3.76 9.88
N ALA A 65 -11.32 -2.92 8.85
CA ALA A 65 -12.25 -3.23 7.76
C ALA A 65 -11.85 -4.50 6.99
N TYR A 66 -10.56 -4.71 6.74
CA TYR A 66 -10.09 -5.91 6.04
C TYR A 66 -10.29 -7.19 6.86
N ILE A 67 -10.07 -7.14 8.18
CA ILE A 67 -10.36 -8.29 9.06
C ILE A 67 -11.85 -8.59 9.06
N ALA A 68 -12.70 -7.57 9.24
CA ALA A 68 -14.16 -7.72 9.22
C ALA A 68 -14.69 -8.22 7.86
N GLU A 69 -14.08 -7.79 6.75
CA GLU A 69 -14.38 -8.31 5.41
C GLU A 69 -14.09 -9.82 5.31
N LEU A 70 -12.91 -10.28 5.76
CA LEU A 70 -12.56 -11.70 5.73
C LEU A 70 -13.49 -12.55 6.59
N GLU A 71 -13.83 -12.07 7.80
CA GLU A 71 -14.78 -12.73 8.70
C GLU A 71 -16.18 -12.81 8.07
N ALA A 72 -16.64 -11.71 7.45
CA ALA A 72 -17.92 -11.65 6.76
C ALA A 72 -17.95 -12.60 5.55
N ILE A 73 -16.90 -12.63 4.72
CA ILE A 73 -16.82 -13.56 3.57
C ILE A 73 -16.88 -15.01 4.04
N ALA A 74 -16.15 -15.36 5.10
CA ALA A 74 -16.13 -16.72 5.64
C ALA A 74 -17.49 -17.15 6.20
N LYS A 75 -18.19 -16.23 6.89
CA LYS A 75 -19.48 -16.46 7.54
C LYS A 75 -20.66 -16.43 6.58
N GLU A 76 -20.70 -15.44 5.70
CA GLU A 76 -21.87 -15.11 4.86
C GLU A 76 -21.77 -15.73 3.46
N ARG A 77 -20.59 -16.22 3.05
CA ARG A 77 -20.34 -16.95 1.79
C ARG A 77 -21.01 -16.33 0.56
N PRO A 78 -20.71 -15.05 0.24
CA PRO A 78 -21.31 -14.35 -0.89
C PRO A 78 -20.99 -15.04 -2.22
N THR A 79 -21.95 -15.03 -3.15
CA THR A 79 -21.91 -15.82 -4.40
C THR A 79 -20.69 -15.52 -5.29
N HIS A 80 -20.18 -14.28 -5.29
CA HIS A 80 -19.12 -13.85 -6.20
C HIS A 80 -17.80 -13.48 -5.53
N ASN A 81 -17.65 -13.65 -4.21
CA ASN A 81 -16.30 -13.60 -3.62
C ASN A 81 -15.59 -14.91 -3.89
N LEU A 82 -14.69 -14.91 -4.86
CA LEU A 82 -13.74 -15.99 -5.05
C LEU A 82 -12.52 -15.80 -4.14
N MET A 83 -12.02 -14.58 -3.98
CA MET A 83 -10.90 -14.31 -3.07
C MET A 83 -11.36 -14.30 -1.61
N GLY A 84 -10.65 -15.03 -0.74
CA GLY A 84 -10.95 -15.11 0.70
C GLY A 84 -11.77 -16.34 1.11
N THR A 85 -12.17 -17.18 0.16
CA THR A 85 -12.79 -18.49 0.45
C THR A 85 -11.71 -19.58 0.58
N LEU A 86 -12.04 -20.69 1.24
CA LEU A 86 -11.15 -21.87 1.30
C LEU A 86 -10.89 -22.49 -0.08
N GLU A 87 -11.81 -22.27 -1.02
CA GLU A 87 -11.73 -22.78 -2.39
C GLU A 87 -10.84 -21.93 -3.30
N TYR A 88 -10.44 -20.74 -2.85
CA TYR A 88 -9.60 -19.85 -3.63
C TYR A 88 -8.20 -20.44 -3.83
N GLN A 89 -7.91 -20.84 -5.07
CA GLN A 89 -6.55 -21.17 -5.49
C GLN A 89 -5.94 -19.97 -6.17
N THR A 90 -4.77 -19.54 -5.70
CA THR A 90 -4.04 -18.46 -6.38
C THR A 90 -3.71 -18.93 -7.80
N PRO A 91 -4.08 -18.17 -8.85
CA PRO A 91 -3.83 -18.57 -10.23
C PRO A 91 -2.34 -18.84 -10.48
N SER A 92 -2.02 -20.04 -10.95
CA SER A 92 -0.66 -20.46 -11.30
C SER A 92 -0.26 -19.96 -12.69
N THR A 93 -0.42 -18.65 -12.92
CA THR A 93 0.07 -18.02 -14.16
C THR A 93 1.60 -17.91 -14.11
N GLU A 94 2.28 -17.94 -15.26
CA GLU A 94 3.74 -17.75 -15.35
C GLU A 94 4.21 -16.49 -14.59
N LYS A 95 3.43 -15.41 -14.67
CA LYS A 95 3.73 -14.16 -13.95
C LYS A 95 3.68 -14.35 -12.43
N VAL A 96 2.71 -15.11 -11.91
CA VAL A 96 2.61 -15.40 -10.47
C VAL A 96 3.73 -16.34 -10.03
N GLN A 97 4.02 -17.38 -10.82
CA GLN A 97 5.12 -18.32 -10.56
C GLN A 97 6.45 -17.57 -10.49
N ARG A 98 6.80 -16.82 -11.55
CA ARG A 98 8.02 -16.01 -11.61
C ARG A 98 8.11 -15.00 -10.45
N ARG A 99 6.99 -14.38 -10.06
CA ARG A 99 6.96 -13.49 -8.89
C ARG A 99 7.32 -14.24 -7.61
N ASN A 100 6.76 -15.42 -7.40
CA ASN A 100 6.97 -16.22 -6.21
C ASN A 100 8.41 -16.78 -6.17
N GLU A 101 8.93 -17.26 -7.30
CA GLU A 101 10.33 -17.71 -7.46
C GLU A 101 11.34 -16.60 -7.12
N LEU A 102 11.07 -15.37 -7.56
CA LEU A 102 11.93 -14.22 -7.28
C LEU A 102 11.74 -13.63 -5.88
N ALA A 103 10.72 -14.04 -5.12
CA ALA A 103 10.40 -13.42 -3.84
C ALA A 103 11.55 -13.55 -2.79
N PRO A 104 12.20 -14.72 -2.62
CA PRO A 104 13.33 -14.85 -1.70
C PRO A 104 14.52 -13.98 -2.10
N LEU A 105 14.83 -13.92 -3.40
CA LEU A 105 15.91 -13.09 -3.95
C LEU A 105 15.62 -11.61 -3.73
N ARG A 106 14.40 -11.15 -4.06
CA ARG A 106 13.97 -9.77 -3.81
C ARG A 106 14.04 -9.41 -2.32
N GLY A 107 13.63 -10.33 -1.45
CA GLY A 107 13.72 -10.15 0.00
C GLY A 107 15.16 -10.00 0.49
N ARG A 108 16.11 -10.77 -0.08
CA ARG A 108 17.53 -10.64 0.22
C ARG A 108 18.10 -9.31 -0.26
N LEU A 109 17.88 -8.96 -1.53
CA LEU A 109 18.38 -7.73 -2.14
C LEU A 109 17.83 -6.48 -1.45
N THR A 110 16.58 -6.52 -1.00
CA THR A 110 16.01 -5.41 -0.20
C THR A 110 16.80 -5.21 1.09
N ARG A 111 17.11 -6.29 1.82
CA ARG A 111 17.92 -6.20 3.05
C ARG A 111 19.34 -5.71 2.78
N GLU A 112 19.96 -6.18 1.69
CA GLU A 112 21.29 -5.71 1.29
C GLU A 112 21.30 -4.21 0.95
N ALA A 113 20.27 -3.73 0.26
CA ALA A 113 20.08 -2.31 -0.02
C ALA A 113 19.90 -1.49 1.28
N ASP A 114 19.12 -1.99 2.24
CA ASP A 114 18.92 -1.31 3.53
C ASP A 114 20.24 -1.22 4.33
N LEU A 115 21.03 -2.29 4.33
CA LEU A 115 22.36 -2.30 4.96
C LEU A 115 23.33 -1.33 4.27
N LEU A 116 23.31 -1.28 2.94
CA LEU A 116 24.12 -0.32 2.17
C LEU A 116 23.72 1.12 2.51
N ALA A 117 22.41 1.41 2.54
CA ALA A 117 21.89 2.74 2.87
C ALA A 117 22.35 3.18 4.27
N ALA A 118 22.24 2.30 5.27
CA ALA A 118 22.67 2.57 6.63
C ALA A 118 24.19 2.81 6.72
N ARG A 119 24.99 2.02 5.99
CA ARG A 119 26.44 2.20 5.92
C ARG A 119 26.80 3.56 5.33
N VAL A 120 26.29 3.88 4.14
CA VAL A 120 26.57 5.15 3.44
C VAL A 120 26.11 6.34 4.28
N THR A 121 24.94 6.27 4.90
CA THR A 121 24.47 7.33 5.82
C THR A 121 25.46 7.58 6.95
N ARG A 122 25.93 6.50 7.60
CA ARG A 122 26.89 6.61 8.71
C ARG A 122 28.24 7.18 8.25
N GLU A 123 28.73 6.73 7.08
CA GLU A 123 29.98 7.22 6.50
C GLU A 123 29.89 8.70 6.10
N SER A 124 28.79 9.12 5.48
CA SER A 124 28.56 10.53 5.15
C SER A 124 28.49 11.42 6.40
N ARG A 125 27.81 10.97 7.46
CA ARG A 125 27.80 11.71 8.75
C ARG A 125 29.20 11.81 9.35
N ALA A 126 29.97 10.72 9.33
CA ALA A 126 31.35 10.72 9.82
C ALA A 126 32.26 11.65 9.01
N ALA A 127 31.96 11.86 7.73
CA ALA A 127 32.65 12.81 6.85
C ALA A 127 32.17 14.27 7.02
N GLY A 128 31.24 14.56 7.94
CA GLY A 128 30.77 15.91 8.24
C GLY A 128 29.55 16.38 7.44
N ALA A 129 28.91 15.49 6.67
CA ALA A 129 27.65 15.82 6.01
C ALA A 129 26.54 16.10 7.04
N SER A 130 25.62 17.02 6.71
CA SER A 130 24.42 17.23 7.52
C SER A 130 23.57 15.97 7.60
N SER A 131 22.68 15.89 8.60
CA SER A 131 21.75 14.77 8.75
C SER A 131 20.95 14.51 7.47
N TYR A 132 20.47 15.58 6.82
CA TYR A 132 19.73 15.52 5.57
C TYR A 132 20.57 14.95 4.42
N GLU A 133 21.76 15.49 4.19
CA GLU A 133 22.66 15.06 3.10
C GLU A 133 23.07 13.60 3.27
N ALA A 134 23.39 13.18 4.49
CA ALA A 134 23.76 11.81 4.77
C ALA A 134 22.61 10.82 4.54
N GLU A 135 21.40 11.16 4.99
CA GLU A 135 20.21 10.32 4.74
C GLU A 135 19.86 10.24 3.26
N ARG A 136 19.97 11.37 2.55
CA ARG A 136 19.80 11.42 1.09
C ARG A 136 20.83 10.54 0.38
N ALA A 137 22.10 10.61 0.77
CA ALA A 137 23.16 9.78 0.21
C ALA A 137 22.90 8.28 0.43
N GLY A 138 22.49 7.89 1.64
CA GLY A 138 22.10 6.50 1.93
C GLY A 138 20.92 6.03 1.08
N LYS A 139 19.86 6.84 0.96
CA LYS A 139 18.70 6.53 0.10
C LYS A 139 19.11 6.35 -1.36
N LEU A 140 19.96 7.24 -1.90
CA LEU A 140 20.44 7.14 -3.27
C LEU A 140 21.27 5.87 -3.52
N ALA A 141 22.20 5.54 -2.62
CA ALA A 141 22.99 4.32 -2.74
C ALA A 141 22.12 3.04 -2.74
N ALA A 142 21.08 3.00 -1.91
CA ALA A 142 20.11 1.90 -1.91
C ALA A 142 19.33 1.81 -3.23
N ILE A 143 18.96 2.95 -3.81
CA ILE A 143 18.25 3.02 -5.08
C ILE A 143 19.14 2.50 -6.22
N ASP A 144 20.38 3.00 -6.30
CA ASP A 144 21.34 2.61 -7.34
C ASP A 144 21.62 1.11 -7.28
N PHE A 145 21.87 0.57 -6.08
CA PHE A 145 22.03 -0.87 -5.88
C PHE A 145 20.83 -1.68 -6.38
N LEU A 146 19.59 -1.26 -6.09
CA LEU A 146 18.41 -1.98 -6.55
C LEU A 146 18.17 -1.84 -8.06
N GLU A 147 18.56 -0.71 -8.65
CA GLU A 147 18.50 -0.49 -10.09
C GLU A 147 19.44 -1.45 -10.85
N ASP A 148 20.67 -1.61 -10.36
CA ASP A 148 21.66 -2.53 -10.94
C ASP A 148 21.19 -3.99 -10.99
N THR A 149 20.24 -4.38 -10.13
CA THR A 149 19.68 -5.74 -10.15
C THR A 149 18.66 -5.96 -11.28
N GLY A 150 18.08 -4.90 -11.85
CA GLY A 150 17.00 -4.98 -12.84
C GLY A 150 15.69 -5.64 -12.34
N LEU A 151 15.54 -5.88 -11.04
CA LEU A 151 14.38 -6.58 -10.46
C LEU A 151 13.30 -5.66 -9.87
N PHE A 152 13.58 -4.36 -9.81
CA PHE A 152 12.85 -3.37 -9.03
C PHE A 152 12.45 -2.09 -9.79
N ASP A 153 12.44 -2.09 -11.12
CA ASP A 153 12.25 -0.90 -11.98
C ASP A 153 11.15 0.06 -11.51
N GLY A 154 9.95 -0.47 -11.21
CA GLY A 154 8.82 0.33 -10.73
C GLY A 154 9.08 0.97 -9.36
N ALA A 155 9.70 0.24 -8.44
CA ALA A 155 10.05 0.74 -7.11
C ALA A 155 11.19 1.75 -7.17
N VAL A 156 12.23 1.50 -7.98
CA VAL A 156 13.36 2.41 -8.23
C VAL A 156 12.85 3.75 -8.75
N LYS A 157 12.02 3.73 -9.80
CA LYS A 157 11.43 4.93 -10.39
C LYS A 157 10.64 5.76 -9.38
N TRP A 158 9.84 5.11 -8.53
CA TRP A 158 9.09 5.79 -7.48
C TRP A 158 10.02 6.39 -6.40
N ARG A 159 11.02 5.62 -5.94
CA ARG A 159 11.97 6.08 -4.91
C ARG A 159 12.81 7.28 -5.39
N ARG A 160 13.28 7.27 -6.64
CA ARG A 160 13.99 8.43 -7.24
C ARG A 160 13.14 9.69 -7.23
N ARG A 161 11.85 9.58 -7.58
CA ARG A 161 10.91 10.71 -7.54
C ARG A 161 10.71 11.25 -6.13
N GLN A 162 10.62 10.36 -5.13
CA GLN A 162 10.51 10.77 -3.72
C GLN A 162 11.75 11.52 -3.26
N VAL A 163 12.96 11.00 -3.51
CA VAL A 163 14.20 11.68 -3.14
C VAL A 163 14.34 13.05 -3.82
N ALA A 164 13.96 13.17 -5.10
CA ALA A 164 13.97 14.44 -5.82
C ALA A 164 12.91 15.44 -5.29
N TYR A 165 11.77 14.94 -4.82
CA TYR A 165 10.76 15.77 -4.16
C TYR A 165 11.27 16.28 -2.80
N ASP A 166 11.80 15.39 -1.96
CA ASP A 166 12.36 15.73 -0.66
C ASP A 166 13.50 16.76 -0.77
N ALA A 167 14.31 16.69 -1.82
CA ALA A 167 15.38 17.66 -2.11
C ALA A 167 14.87 19.06 -2.42
N ARG A 168 13.90 19.17 -3.34
CA ARG A 168 13.32 20.47 -3.67
C ARG A 168 12.65 21.12 -2.45
N ARG A 169 11.92 20.33 -1.67
CA ARG A 169 11.28 20.80 -0.44
C ARG A 169 12.31 21.33 0.57
N HIS A 170 13.40 20.61 0.79
CA HIS A 170 14.44 21.02 1.71
C HIS A 170 15.17 22.30 1.24
N GLU A 171 15.40 22.44 -0.07
CA GLU A 171 15.96 23.67 -0.66
C GLU A 171 15.04 24.89 -0.50
N GLU A 172 13.73 24.70 -0.60
CA GLU A 172 12.72 25.75 -0.36
C GLU A 172 12.71 26.17 1.12
N GLU A 173 12.69 25.21 2.05
CA GLU A 173 12.71 25.47 3.50
C GLU A 173 13.99 26.24 3.93
N GLN A 174 15.15 25.93 3.34
CA GLN A 174 16.39 26.65 3.64
C GLN A 174 16.43 28.10 3.11
N ARG A 175 15.67 28.40 2.04
CA ARG A 175 15.57 29.76 1.48
C ARG A 175 14.67 30.66 2.31
N ASP A 176 13.62 30.10 2.89
CA ASP A 176 12.68 30.87 3.72
C ASP A 176 13.25 31.21 5.11
N ASP A 177 14.26 30.45 5.57
CA ASP A 177 14.97 30.66 6.84
C ASP A 177 16.23 31.57 6.74
N SER A 178 16.59 32.03 5.52
CA SER A 178 17.79 32.88 5.25
C SER A 178 17.44 34.34 5.00
#